data_AF-A0A8T3QI69-F1
#
_entry.id   AF-A0A8T3QI69-F1
#
_cell.length_a   1.000
_cell.length_b   1.000
_cell.length_c   1.000
_cell.angle_alpha   90.00
_cell.angle_beta   90.00
_cell.angle_gamma   90.00
#
_symmetry.space_group_name_H-M   'P 1'
#
loop_
_entity.id
_entity.type
_entity.pdbx_description
1 polymer ?
#
loop_
_entity_poly.entity_id
_entity_poly.type
_entity_poly.pdbx_seq_one_letter_code
_entity_poly.pdbx_strand_id
1 'polypeptide(L)'
;MGLRVAFIASECEPWAKTGGLADVVDALARALGRLSDDQIVSPVDVFLPRYRSLPALDPAAIEREWTLGVPDPRAPSGSSQVTIIDVRADGYRLRLVDHPPAFERDGLYGDAAGDYPDNAWRFGLLCGAALEAVRADGRSPDVLHLHDWHAGPAAIFRQERYADDPILGGAAIVMTLHNLAYHGWTPNAALGQLGLRAGNEVPGQSADGIDLLAAGIEAAEIVNTVSPGYAREALTPAFGMGLDGTLRARGDRFIGILNGLDTTLWDPATDGDLAAPYTRADRRGKAACRADLLERIGFDAADRLPVLGMIGRLDPQKGFDLLAGAAPVLLRRGARLIVQGSGHSSLADPFRTLAESEPGRIAFIERFDRA
;
A
#
# COMPACT_ATOMS: atom_id res chain seq x y z
N MET A 1 -11.55 -28.05 -0.71
CA MET A 1 -12.47 -26.99 -1.17
C MET A 1 -11.67 -25.72 -1.07
N GLY A 2 -11.53 -24.96 -2.17
CA GLY A 2 -10.69 -23.76 -2.15
C GLY A 2 -11.26 -22.69 -1.23
N LEU A 3 -10.38 -21.79 -0.79
CA LEU A 3 -10.74 -20.64 0.05
C LEU A 3 -11.19 -19.47 -0.83
N ARG A 4 -12.28 -18.81 -0.43
CA ARG A 4 -12.71 -17.52 -0.97
C ARG A 4 -12.06 -16.41 -0.18
N VAL A 5 -11.39 -15.50 -0.89
CA VAL A 5 -10.62 -14.43 -0.27
C VAL A 5 -11.10 -13.08 -0.78
N ALA A 6 -11.34 -12.16 0.15
CA ALA A 6 -11.71 -10.77 -0.14
C ALA A 6 -10.70 -9.83 0.51
N PHE A 7 -10.00 -9.06 -0.31
CA PHE A 7 -9.04 -8.05 0.11
C PHE A 7 -9.76 -6.73 0.36
N ILE A 8 -9.35 -6.01 1.40
CA ILE A 8 -9.74 -4.61 1.62
C ILE A 8 -8.46 -3.80 1.74
N ALA A 9 -8.26 -2.84 0.83
CA ALA A 9 -7.06 -2.04 0.74
C ALA A 9 -7.37 -0.60 0.33
N SER A 10 -6.46 0.32 0.67
CA SER A 10 -6.51 1.71 0.19
C SER A 10 -5.75 1.93 -1.12
N GLU A 11 -4.88 1.00 -1.52
CA GLU A 11 -4.10 1.09 -2.76
C GLU A 11 -4.04 -0.26 -3.46
N CYS A 12 -3.97 -0.22 -4.79
CA CYS A 12 -3.79 -1.38 -5.65
C CYS A 12 -3.31 -0.87 -7.02
N GLU A 13 -2.14 -1.31 -7.50
CA GLU A 13 -1.64 -0.95 -8.84
C GLU A 13 -2.53 -1.64 -9.91
N PRO A 14 -2.81 -1.01 -11.07
CA PRO A 14 -2.46 0.35 -11.49
C PRO A 14 -3.49 1.41 -11.09
N TRP A 15 -4.42 1.08 -10.21
CA TRP A 15 -5.61 1.89 -9.94
C TRP A 15 -5.35 3.07 -9.01
N ALA A 16 -4.62 2.85 -7.92
CA ALA A 16 -4.30 3.86 -6.93
C ALA A 16 -3.00 3.49 -6.20
N LYS A 17 -2.02 4.41 -6.13
CA LYS A 17 -0.70 4.14 -5.56
C LYS A 17 -0.03 5.37 -4.96
N THR A 18 0.52 5.20 -3.77
CA THR A 18 1.48 6.12 -3.13
C THR A 18 2.77 5.41 -2.70
N GLY A 19 2.71 4.08 -2.51
CA GLY A 19 3.86 3.29 -2.09
C GLY A 19 3.74 1.80 -2.44
N GLY A 20 4.54 0.98 -1.74
CA GLY A 20 4.65 -0.45 -2.03
C GLY A 20 3.42 -1.29 -1.64
N LEU A 21 2.48 -0.75 -0.87
CA LEU A 21 1.21 -1.42 -0.55
C LEU A 21 0.46 -1.77 -1.84
N ALA A 22 0.36 -0.81 -2.77
CA ALA A 22 -0.32 -0.97 -4.05
C ALA A 22 0.24 -2.13 -4.87
N ASP A 23 1.57 -2.24 -4.93
CA ASP A 23 2.28 -3.26 -5.68
C ASP A 23 2.02 -4.65 -5.10
N VAL A 24 1.98 -4.78 -3.78
CA VAL A 24 1.74 -6.06 -3.10
C VAL A 24 0.29 -6.49 -3.26
N VAL A 25 -0.68 -5.60 -3.05
CA VAL A 25 -2.11 -5.92 -3.16
C VAL A 25 -2.41 -6.46 -4.56
N ASP A 26 -1.96 -5.78 -5.61
CA ASP A 26 -2.11 -6.22 -6.99
C ASP A 26 -1.39 -7.55 -7.23
N ALA A 27 -0.07 -7.61 -7.03
CA ALA A 27 0.71 -8.80 -7.38
C ALA A 27 0.25 -10.05 -6.60
N LEU A 28 -0.15 -9.91 -5.33
CA LEU A 28 -0.67 -11.01 -4.53
C LEU A 28 -2.05 -11.45 -5.01
N ALA A 29 -2.98 -10.51 -5.26
CA ALA A 29 -4.31 -10.86 -5.78
C ALA A 29 -4.21 -11.60 -7.12
N ARG A 30 -3.34 -11.14 -8.04
CA ARG A 30 -3.05 -11.82 -9.31
C ARG A 30 -2.48 -13.21 -9.10
N ALA A 31 -1.51 -13.35 -8.20
CA ALA A 31 -0.89 -14.65 -7.92
C ALA A 31 -1.90 -15.65 -7.34
N LEU A 32 -2.76 -15.21 -6.41
CA LEU A 32 -3.79 -16.05 -5.80
C LEU A 32 -4.85 -16.47 -6.81
N GLY A 33 -5.32 -15.57 -7.67
CA GLY A 33 -6.34 -15.92 -8.68
C GLY A 33 -5.84 -16.77 -9.85
N ARG A 34 -4.52 -16.99 -9.95
CA ARG A 34 -3.89 -17.97 -10.86
C ARG A 34 -3.73 -19.36 -10.22
N LEU A 35 -3.97 -19.49 -8.92
CA LEU A 35 -4.03 -20.80 -8.27
C LEU A 35 -5.30 -21.54 -8.69
N SER A 36 -5.29 -22.85 -8.53
CA SER A 36 -6.43 -23.70 -8.87
C SER A 36 -7.57 -23.56 -7.86
N ASP A 37 -8.82 -23.77 -8.33
CA ASP A 37 -10.05 -23.59 -7.53
C ASP A 37 -10.16 -24.51 -6.30
N ASP A 38 -9.35 -25.58 -6.22
CA ASP A 38 -9.24 -26.42 -5.03
C ASP A 38 -8.44 -25.76 -3.89
N GLN A 39 -7.64 -24.74 -4.20
CA GLN A 39 -6.85 -23.94 -3.27
C GLN A 39 -7.48 -22.57 -3.01
N ILE A 40 -7.73 -21.79 -4.07
CA ILE A 40 -8.33 -20.46 -4.01
C ILE A 40 -9.48 -20.41 -5.02
N VAL A 41 -10.68 -20.07 -4.56
CA VAL A 41 -11.84 -19.91 -5.44
C VAL A 41 -11.72 -18.58 -6.16
N SER A 42 -11.61 -18.62 -7.49
CA SER A 42 -11.55 -17.43 -8.33
C SER A 42 -12.96 -16.84 -8.62
N PRO A 43 -13.10 -15.51 -8.78
CA PRO A 43 -12.07 -14.49 -8.59
C PRO A 43 -11.80 -14.20 -7.11
N VAL A 44 -10.56 -13.79 -6.81
CA VAL A 44 -10.24 -13.04 -5.58
C VAL A 44 -10.88 -11.66 -5.69
N ASP A 45 -11.57 -11.21 -4.66
CA ASP A 45 -12.19 -9.88 -4.63
C ASP A 45 -11.21 -8.87 -4.02
N VAL A 46 -11.03 -7.71 -4.66
CA VAL A 46 -10.21 -6.61 -4.14
C VAL A 46 -11.06 -5.36 -4.03
N PHE A 47 -11.43 -5.00 -2.80
CA PHE A 47 -12.16 -3.76 -2.52
C PHE A 47 -11.20 -2.58 -2.42
N LEU A 48 -11.48 -1.54 -3.21
CA LEU A 48 -10.67 -0.32 -3.30
C LEU A 48 -11.60 0.90 -3.41
N PRO A 49 -11.28 2.06 -2.81
CA PRO A 49 -12.03 3.27 -3.08
C PRO A 49 -11.94 3.74 -4.53
N ARG A 50 -13.03 4.28 -5.08
CA ARG A 50 -13.01 5.01 -6.36
C ARG A 50 -12.45 6.41 -6.14
N TYR A 51 -11.13 6.53 -6.08
CA TYR A 51 -10.47 7.83 -5.97
C TYR A 51 -10.64 8.67 -7.24
N ARG A 52 -10.57 10.01 -7.09
CA ARG A 52 -10.56 10.94 -8.24
C ARG A 52 -9.42 10.68 -9.23
N SER A 53 -8.25 10.25 -8.74
CA SER A 53 -7.07 9.98 -9.56
C SER A 53 -7.08 8.61 -10.26
N LEU A 54 -8.14 7.81 -10.06
CA LEU A 54 -8.24 6.48 -10.63
C LEU A 54 -8.27 6.58 -12.18
N PRO A 55 -7.50 5.75 -12.90
CA PRO A 55 -7.50 5.78 -14.36
C PRO A 55 -8.90 5.50 -14.93
N ALA A 56 -9.13 5.94 -16.17
CA ALA A 56 -10.38 5.63 -16.85
C ALA A 56 -10.56 4.10 -16.95
N LEU A 57 -11.72 3.61 -16.51
CA LEU A 57 -12.08 2.20 -16.61
C LEU A 57 -12.39 1.85 -18.05
N ASP A 58 -11.97 0.66 -18.50
CA ASP A 58 -12.46 0.07 -19.73
C ASP A 58 -13.93 -0.34 -19.54
N PRO A 59 -14.90 0.24 -20.28
CA PRO A 59 -16.30 -0.13 -20.15
C PRO A 59 -16.57 -1.62 -20.40
N ALA A 60 -15.74 -2.30 -21.21
CA ALA A 60 -15.86 -3.73 -21.46
C ALA A 60 -15.36 -4.61 -20.30
N ALA A 61 -14.62 -4.03 -19.35
CA ALA A 61 -14.17 -4.71 -18.15
C ALA A 61 -15.16 -4.56 -16.97
N ILE A 62 -16.12 -3.62 -17.05
CA ILE A 62 -17.15 -3.43 -16.03
C ILE A 62 -18.15 -4.60 -16.13
N GLU A 63 -18.18 -5.45 -15.11
CA GLU A 63 -19.07 -6.61 -15.06
C GLU A 63 -20.42 -6.26 -14.43
N ARG A 64 -20.42 -5.36 -13.44
CA ARG A 64 -21.61 -4.96 -12.69
C ARG A 64 -21.42 -3.59 -12.05
N GLU A 65 -22.46 -2.77 -12.07
CA GLU A 65 -22.56 -1.54 -11.30
C GLU A 65 -23.88 -1.55 -10.53
N TRP A 66 -23.83 -1.33 -9.23
CA TRP A 66 -25.02 -1.44 -8.37
C TRP A 66 -24.83 -0.67 -7.06
N THR A 67 -25.94 -0.27 -6.45
CA THR A 67 -25.93 0.54 -5.23
C THR A 67 -26.48 -0.27 -4.05
N LEU A 68 -25.91 -0.06 -2.87
CA LEU A 68 -26.40 -0.61 -1.61
C LEU A 68 -26.42 0.44 -0.50
N GLY A 69 -27.26 0.20 0.51
CA GLY A 69 -27.24 0.98 1.75
C GLY A 69 -26.12 0.52 2.66
N VAL A 70 -25.25 1.45 3.06
CA VAL A 70 -24.13 1.21 3.96
C VAL A 70 -24.35 2.03 5.24
N PRO A 71 -24.23 1.44 6.45
CA PRO A 71 -24.26 2.20 7.69
C PRO A 71 -23.24 3.35 7.67
N ASP A 72 -23.72 4.58 7.82
CA ASP A 72 -22.92 5.79 7.72
C ASP A 72 -23.28 6.76 8.85
N PRO A 73 -22.39 6.92 9.85
CA PRO A 73 -22.60 7.84 10.96
C PRO A 73 -22.72 9.32 10.58
N ARG A 74 -22.29 9.71 9.38
CA ARG A 74 -22.43 11.09 8.88
C ARG A 74 -23.74 11.32 8.12
N ALA A 75 -24.41 10.26 7.69
CA ALA A 75 -25.69 10.38 7.03
C ALA A 75 -26.80 10.66 8.06
N PRO A 76 -27.66 11.67 7.85
CA PRO A 76 -28.78 11.95 8.76
C PRO A 76 -29.75 10.76 8.94
N SER A 77 -29.85 9.89 7.92
CA SER A 77 -30.61 8.65 7.93
C SER A 77 -29.92 7.49 8.65
N GLY A 78 -28.65 7.64 9.05
CA GLY A 78 -27.78 6.57 9.56
C GLY A 78 -27.21 5.64 8.48
N SER A 79 -27.52 5.88 7.20
CA SER A 79 -26.99 5.09 6.09
C SER A 79 -26.81 5.92 4.82
N SER A 80 -25.71 5.69 4.10
CA SER A 80 -25.44 6.25 2.78
C SER A 80 -25.70 5.23 1.68
N GLN A 81 -26.15 5.71 0.52
CA GLN A 81 -26.15 4.90 -0.71
C GLN A 81 -24.74 4.94 -1.29
N VAL A 82 -24.16 3.76 -1.51
CA VAL A 82 -22.81 3.59 -2.03
C VAL A 82 -22.87 2.70 -3.26
N THR A 83 -22.23 3.11 -4.34
CA THR A 83 -22.17 2.33 -5.58
C THR A 83 -20.93 1.44 -5.55
N ILE A 84 -21.11 0.18 -5.93
CA ILE A 84 -20.05 -0.79 -6.15
C ILE A 84 -19.93 -1.03 -7.64
N ILE A 85 -18.72 -0.86 -8.16
CA ILE A 85 -18.39 -1.14 -9.56
C ILE A 85 -17.45 -2.34 -9.58
N ASP A 86 -17.98 -3.48 -10.01
CA ASP A 86 -17.22 -4.72 -10.19
C ASP A 86 -16.54 -4.66 -11.56
N VAL A 87 -15.20 -4.69 -11.56
CA VAL A 87 -14.35 -4.59 -12.74
C VAL A 87 -13.45 -5.82 -12.82
N ARG A 88 -13.47 -6.49 -13.97
CA ARG A 88 -12.56 -7.59 -14.25
C ARG A 88 -11.13 -7.04 -14.42
N ALA A 89 -10.21 -7.49 -13.57
CA ALA A 89 -8.79 -7.21 -13.67
C ALA A 89 -8.01 -8.49 -14.05
N ASP A 90 -6.71 -8.37 -14.32
CA ASP A 90 -5.87 -9.54 -14.60
C ASP A 90 -5.82 -10.45 -13.37
N GLY A 91 -6.49 -11.61 -13.40
CA GLY A 91 -6.43 -12.59 -12.32
C GLY A 91 -7.27 -12.29 -11.06
N TYR A 92 -7.96 -11.16 -10.95
CA TYR A 92 -8.84 -10.86 -9.81
C TYR A 92 -10.02 -9.97 -10.22
N ARG A 93 -10.98 -9.77 -9.32
CA ARG A 93 -12.09 -8.84 -9.49
C ARG A 93 -11.88 -7.62 -8.61
N LEU A 94 -11.67 -6.47 -9.24
CA LEU A 94 -11.62 -5.18 -8.56
C LEU A 94 -13.05 -4.74 -8.23
N ARG A 95 -13.30 -4.35 -6.99
CA ARG A 95 -14.62 -3.89 -6.53
C ARG A 95 -14.47 -2.47 -6.00
N LEU A 96 -14.79 -1.50 -6.85
CA LEU A 96 -14.62 -0.09 -6.53
C LEU A 96 -15.76 0.42 -5.67
N VAL A 97 -15.42 0.96 -4.51
CA VAL A 97 -16.35 1.65 -3.62
C VAL A 97 -16.47 3.10 -4.08
N ASP A 98 -17.53 3.39 -4.82
CA ASP A 98 -17.83 4.72 -5.33
C ASP A 98 -18.74 5.48 -4.37
N HIS A 99 -18.13 6.47 -3.71
CA HIS A 99 -18.82 7.45 -2.87
C HIS A 99 -18.07 8.78 -2.95
N PRO A 100 -18.44 9.67 -3.89
CA PRO A 100 -17.72 10.91 -4.15
C PRO A 100 -17.45 11.79 -2.92
N PRO A 101 -18.39 11.96 -1.96
CA PRO A 101 -18.12 12.74 -0.75
C PRO A 101 -16.91 12.24 0.07
N ALA A 102 -16.61 10.95 0.01
CA ALA A 102 -15.44 10.35 0.66
C ALA A 102 -14.20 10.37 -0.23
N PHE A 103 -14.31 10.03 -1.52
CA PHE A 103 -13.15 9.66 -2.32
C PHE A 103 -12.82 10.57 -3.51
N GLU A 104 -13.68 11.53 -3.85
CA GLU A 104 -13.39 12.56 -4.86
C GLU A 104 -12.50 13.69 -4.30
N ARG A 105 -11.30 13.32 -3.82
CA ARG A 105 -10.33 14.18 -3.10
C ARG A 105 -9.00 14.27 -3.85
N ASP A 106 -8.15 15.24 -3.48
CA ASP A 106 -6.93 15.56 -4.26
C ASP A 106 -5.86 14.50 -4.04
N GLY A 107 -5.77 13.99 -2.81
CA GLY A 107 -4.95 12.84 -2.46
C GLY A 107 -5.78 11.69 -1.89
N LEU A 108 -5.10 10.56 -1.66
CA LEU A 108 -5.73 9.36 -1.10
C LEU A 108 -6.01 9.55 0.40
N TYR A 109 -5.07 10.13 1.14
CA TYR A 109 -5.10 10.25 2.61
C TYR A 109 -5.15 11.70 3.10
N GLY A 110 -4.72 12.65 2.28
CA GLY A 110 -4.56 14.04 2.66
C GLY A 110 -4.14 14.88 1.48
N ASP A 111 -3.87 16.15 1.73
CA ASP A 111 -3.37 17.12 0.75
C ASP A 111 -2.16 17.87 1.32
N ALA A 112 -1.82 19.03 0.73
CA ALA A 112 -0.69 19.85 1.18
C ALA A 112 -0.83 20.34 2.64
N ALA A 113 -2.04 20.37 3.21
CA ALA A 113 -2.30 20.74 4.60
C ALA A 113 -2.18 19.55 5.58
N GLY A 114 -1.94 18.34 5.06
CA GLY A 114 -1.80 17.12 5.84
C GLY A 114 -2.96 16.14 5.65
N ASP A 115 -3.08 15.19 6.58
CA ASP A 115 -4.11 14.15 6.55
C ASP A 115 -5.52 14.73 6.62
N TYR A 116 -6.44 14.14 5.86
CA TYR A 116 -7.83 14.55 5.94
C TYR A 116 -8.41 14.22 7.33
N PRO A 117 -9.05 15.17 8.02
CA PRO A 117 -9.56 14.99 9.38
C PRO A 117 -10.72 13.98 9.44
N ASP A 118 -11.26 13.61 8.27
CA ASP A 118 -12.32 12.64 8.09
C ASP A 118 -11.86 11.24 7.69
N ASN A 119 -10.57 10.94 7.73
CA ASN A 119 -10.04 9.64 7.34
C ASN A 119 -10.68 8.46 8.09
N ALA A 120 -10.96 8.60 9.38
CA ALA A 120 -11.66 7.57 10.14
C ALA A 120 -13.02 7.23 9.51
N TRP A 121 -13.80 8.24 9.12
CA TRP A 121 -15.05 8.04 8.40
C TRP A 121 -14.84 7.46 7.00
N ARG A 122 -13.91 8.01 6.21
CA ARG A 122 -13.67 7.60 4.82
C ARG A 122 -13.32 6.11 4.73
N PHE A 123 -12.38 5.67 5.55
CA PHE A 123 -11.94 4.28 5.56
C PHE A 123 -12.89 3.35 6.34
N GLY A 124 -13.64 3.89 7.30
CA GLY A 124 -14.83 3.22 7.83
C GLY A 124 -15.87 2.93 6.74
N LEU A 125 -16.16 3.89 5.87
CA LEU A 125 -17.11 3.73 4.78
C LEU A 125 -16.63 2.68 3.75
N LEU A 126 -15.34 2.70 3.38
CA LEU A 126 -14.72 1.64 2.55
C LEU A 126 -14.98 0.25 3.15
N CYS A 127 -14.64 0.08 4.42
CA CYS A 127 -14.79 -1.20 5.12
C CYS A 127 -16.25 -1.63 5.24
N GLY A 128 -17.15 -0.71 5.61
CA GLY A 128 -18.58 -0.98 5.69
C GLY A 128 -19.18 -1.37 4.33
N ALA A 129 -18.83 -0.66 3.27
CA ALA A 129 -19.29 -0.95 1.92
C ALA A 129 -18.78 -2.31 1.41
N ALA A 130 -17.51 -2.65 1.69
CA ALA A 130 -16.96 -3.95 1.35
C ALA A 130 -17.69 -5.11 2.04
N LEU A 131 -17.94 -4.98 3.35
CA LEU A 131 -18.67 -5.99 4.12
C LEU A 131 -20.12 -6.14 3.65
N GLU A 132 -20.85 -5.04 3.47
CA GLU A 132 -22.22 -5.11 2.95
C GLU A 132 -22.27 -5.63 1.51
N ALA A 133 -21.26 -5.36 0.68
CA ALA A 133 -21.18 -5.91 -0.68
C ALA A 133 -21.00 -7.43 -0.67
N VAL A 134 -20.10 -7.94 0.18
CA VAL A 134 -19.92 -9.39 0.39
C VAL A 134 -21.21 -10.04 0.91
N ARG A 135 -21.87 -9.38 1.86
CA ARG A 135 -23.15 -9.84 2.43
C ARG A 135 -24.25 -9.92 1.38
N ALA A 136 -24.37 -8.90 0.52
CA ALA A 136 -25.36 -8.85 -0.55
C ALA A 136 -25.09 -9.86 -1.68
N ASP A 137 -23.83 -10.26 -1.90
CA ASP A 137 -23.51 -11.38 -2.79
C ASP A 137 -23.99 -12.74 -2.24
N GLY A 138 -24.30 -12.81 -0.94
CA GLY A 138 -24.84 -14.01 -0.29
C GLY A 138 -23.86 -15.18 -0.19
N ARG A 139 -22.55 -14.92 -0.34
CA ARG A 139 -21.51 -15.95 -0.28
C ARG A 139 -20.45 -15.56 0.75
N SER A 140 -20.24 -16.40 1.77
CA SER A 140 -19.26 -16.17 2.83
C SER A 140 -17.82 -16.21 2.29
N PRO A 141 -16.99 -15.19 2.54
CA PRO A 141 -15.55 -15.32 2.33
C PRO A 141 -14.99 -16.20 3.45
N ASP A 142 -14.03 -17.05 3.12
CA ASP A 142 -13.27 -17.78 4.14
C ASP A 142 -12.26 -16.84 4.81
N VAL A 143 -11.72 -15.87 4.05
CA VAL A 143 -10.73 -14.90 4.52
C VAL A 143 -11.08 -13.48 4.09
N LEU A 144 -11.14 -12.58 5.07
CA LEU A 144 -11.01 -11.13 4.89
C LEU A 144 -9.54 -10.75 5.06
N HIS A 145 -8.88 -10.36 3.96
CA HIS A 145 -7.49 -9.95 3.97
C HIS A 145 -7.40 -8.43 4.04
N LEU A 146 -7.05 -7.92 5.20
CA LEU A 146 -7.00 -6.50 5.53
C LEU A 146 -5.57 -5.98 5.36
N HIS A 147 -5.42 -4.85 4.66
CA HIS A 147 -4.12 -4.22 4.41
C HIS A 147 -4.00 -2.87 5.11
N ASP A 148 -3.10 -2.79 6.09
CA ASP A 148 -2.83 -1.61 6.93
C ASP A 148 -4.07 -1.01 7.64
N TRP A 149 -3.85 0.08 8.39
CA TRP A 149 -4.83 0.73 9.25
C TRP A 149 -6.13 1.12 8.53
N HIS A 150 -6.06 1.39 7.22
CA HIS A 150 -7.21 1.72 6.38
C HIS A 150 -8.28 0.62 6.38
N ALA A 151 -7.86 -0.64 6.49
CA ALA A 151 -8.73 -1.80 6.55
C ALA A 151 -9.06 -2.23 7.99
N GLY A 152 -8.40 -1.64 8.99
CA GLY A 152 -8.65 -1.86 10.42
C GLY A 152 -10.12 -1.76 10.85
N PRO A 153 -10.91 -0.77 10.36
CA PRO A 153 -12.33 -0.68 10.66
C PRO A 153 -13.14 -1.92 10.27
N ALA A 154 -12.75 -2.66 9.22
CA ALA A 154 -13.46 -3.88 8.82
C ALA A 154 -13.37 -4.95 9.91
N ALA A 155 -12.24 -5.05 10.60
CA ALA A 155 -12.06 -5.99 11.70
C ALA A 155 -12.99 -5.65 12.88
N ILE A 156 -13.06 -4.35 13.24
CA ILE A 156 -13.96 -3.86 14.28
C ILE A 156 -15.41 -4.15 13.89
N PHE A 157 -15.83 -3.80 12.67
CA PHE A 157 -17.21 -3.97 12.23
C PHE A 157 -17.60 -5.44 12.14
N ARG A 158 -16.70 -6.30 11.66
CA ARG A 158 -16.93 -7.76 11.65
C ARG A 158 -17.25 -8.27 13.04
N GLN A 159 -16.52 -7.83 14.07
CA GLN A 159 -16.76 -8.26 15.46
C GLN A 159 -18.01 -7.60 16.07
N GLU A 160 -18.17 -6.29 15.92
CA GLU A 160 -19.21 -5.52 16.61
C GLU A 160 -20.59 -5.59 15.94
N ARG A 161 -20.63 -5.77 14.62
CA ARG A 161 -21.87 -5.65 13.83
C ARG A 161 -22.26 -6.95 13.13
N TYR A 162 -21.27 -7.77 12.78
CA TYR A 162 -21.48 -8.94 11.91
C TYR A 162 -21.02 -10.25 12.54
N ALA A 163 -20.74 -10.31 13.86
CA ALA A 163 -20.26 -11.55 14.49
C ALA A 163 -21.26 -12.70 14.37
N ASP A 164 -22.55 -12.41 14.45
CA ASP A 164 -23.65 -13.37 14.29
C ASP A 164 -24.22 -13.41 12.87
N ASP A 165 -23.66 -12.64 11.93
CA ASP A 165 -24.12 -12.66 10.53
C ASP A 165 -23.67 -13.97 9.86
N PRO A 166 -24.58 -14.70 9.17
CA PRO A 166 -24.26 -16.01 8.60
C PRO A 166 -23.26 -15.96 7.43
N ILE A 167 -23.06 -14.79 6.82
CA ILE A 167 -22.14 -14.60 5.70
C ILE A 167 -20.77 -14.14 6.21
N LEU A 168 -20.73 -13.19 7.14
CA LEU A 168 -19.50 -12.52 7.57
C LEU A 168 -18.95 -13.03 8.91
N GLY A 169 -19.81 -13.50 9.81
CA GLY A 169 -19.46 -13.88 11.18
C GLY A 169 -18.55 -15.09 11.31
N GLY A 170 -18.39 -15.86 10.23
CA GLY A 170 -17.45 -16.99 10.13
C GLY A 170 -16.13 -16.67 9.41
N ALA A 171 -16.00 -15.51 8.79
CA ALA A 171 -14.80 -15.17 8.03
C ALA A 171 -13.60 -14.98 8.96
N ALA A 172 -12.48 -15.61 8.63
CA ALA A 172 -11.19 -15.37 9.28
C ALA A 172 -10.60 -14.05 8.77
N ILE A 173 -9.89 -13.35 9.64
CA ILE A 173 -9.22 -12.10 9.35
C ILE A 173 -7.71 -12.35 9.26
N VAL A 174 -7.14 -11.98 8.12
CA VAL A 174 -5.70 -11.87 7.92
C VAL A 174 -5.35 -10.40 7.80
N MET A 175 -4.39 -9.93 8.60
CA MET A 175 -3.93 -8.53 8.56
C MET A 175 -2.49 -8.46 8.05
N THR A 176 -2.25 -7.78 6.94
CA THR A 176 -0.90 -7.47 6.46
C THR A 176 -0.50 -6.05 6.84
N LEU A 177 0.65 -5.94 7.51
CA LEU A 177 1.28 -4.70 7.92
C LEU A 177 2.38 -4.33 6.91
N HIS A 178 2.16 -3.32 6.09
CA HIS A 178 3.17 -2.81 5.14
C HIS A 178 4.04 -1.73 5.75
N ASN A 179 3.50 -0.94 6.69
CA ASN A 179 4.26 0.05 7.42
C ASN A 179 3.67 0.34 8.81
N LEU A 180 4.39 -0.05 9.86
CA LEU A 180 3.98 0.17 11.25
C LEU A 180 3.97 1.66 11.68
N ALA A 181 4.56 2.57 10.91
CA ALA A 181 4.58 3.98 11.26
C ALA A 181 3.20 4.67 11.14
N TYR A 182 2.24 4.05 10.46
CA TYR A 182 0.92 4.63 10.20
C TYR A 182 -0.18 3.85 10.93
N HIS A 183 -0.70 4.44 12.00
CA HIS A 183 -1.60 3.78 12.94
C HIS A 183 -3.09 4.02 12.66
N GLY A 184 -3.42 5.06 11.88
CA GLY A 184 -4.82 5.49 11.74
C GLY A 184 -5.42 6.00 13.05
N TRP A 185 -4.62 6.65 13.90
CA TRP A 185 -5.05 7.12 15.22
C TRP A 185 -6.30 8.00 15.13
N THR A 186 -7.35 7.61 15.86
CA THR A 186 -8.63 8.31 15.91
C THR A 186 -8.96 8.69 17.35
N PRO A 187 -8.92 9.99 17.73
CA PRO A 187 -9.19 10.41 19.10
C PRO A 187 -10.65 10.20 19.48
N ASN A 188 -10.95 10.16 20.79
CA ASN A 188 -12.32 9.98 21.30
C ASN A 188 -13.37 10.90 20.66
N ALA A 189 -13.02 12.17 20.46
CA ALA A 189 -13.91 13.16 19.83
C ALA A 189 -14.29 12.80 18.37
N ALA A 190 -13.49 11.97 17.70
CA ALA A 190 -13.69 11.53 16.33
C ALA A 190 -14.26 10.10 16.23
N LEU A 191 -14.43 9.35 17.33
CA LEU A 191 -14.95 7.97 17.28
C LEU A 191 -16.34 7.86 16.63
N GLY A 192 -17.15 8.90 16.74
CA GLY A 192 -18.44 8.97 16.07
C GLY A 192 -18.34 8.80 14.55
N GLN A 193 -17.21 9.14 13.93
CA GLN A 193 -16.95 8.92 12.51
C GLN A 193 -16.99 7.44 12.10
N LEU A 194 -16.69 6.54 13.03
CA LEU A 194 -16.74 5.08 12.86
C LEU A 194 -18.04 4.47 13.39
N GLY A 195 -18.95 5.28 13.95
CA GLY A 195 -20.13 4.79 14.66
C GLY A 195 -19.78 4.16 16.01
N LEU A 196 -18.66 4.60 16.60
CA LEU A 196 -18.16 4.13 17.89
C LEU A 196 -18.27 5.25 18.94
N ARG A 197 -18.17 4.86 20.22
CA ARG A 197 -18.06 5.78 21.36
C ARG A 197 -16.94 5.33 22.29
N ALA A 198 -16.49 6.24 23.15
CA ALA A 198 -15.53 5.92 24.21
C ALA A 198 -16.12 4.84 25.14
N GLY A 199 -15.31 3.83 25.49
CA GLY A 199 -15.73 2.73 26.36
C GLY A 199 -16.59 1.66 25.70
N ASN A 200 -16.56 1.55 24.36
CA ASN A 200 -17.14 0.38 23.68
C ASN A 200 -16.31 -0.90 23.90
N GLU A 201 -15.10 -0.78 24.45
CA GLU A 201 -14.19 -1.91 24.73
C GLU A 201 -13.80 -2.70 23.47
N VAL A 202 -13.78 -2.02 22.32
CA VAL A 202 -13.36 -2.61 21.04
C VAL A 202 -11.84 -2.75 20.97
N PRO A 203 -11.32 -3.69 20.16
CA PRO A 203 -9.88 -3.85 19.93
C PRO A 203 -9.20 -2.53 19.55
N GLY A 204 -7.98 -2.31 20.06
CA GLY A 204 -7.18 -1.10 19.82
C GLY A 204 -7.69 0.18 20.49
N GLN A 205 -8.81 0.15 21.23
CA GLN A 205 -9.33 1.31 21.96
C GLN A 205 -8.56 1.53 23.27
N SER A 206 -8.17 2.78 23.51
CA SER A 206 -7.55 3.23 24.76
C SER A 206 -8.40 4.32 25.43
N ALA A 207 -7.90 4.88 26.53
CA ALA A 207 -8.56 5.98 27.23
C ALA A 207 -8.72 7.24 26.36
N ASP A 208 -7.86 7.43 25.35
CA ASP A 208 -7.75 8.67 24.58
C ASP A 208 -8.32 8.57 23.15
N GLY A 209 -8.53 7.36 22.65
CA GLY A 209 -8.97 7.12 21.28
C GLY A 209 -8.84 5.67 20.87
N ILE A 210 -8.68 5.45 19.57
CA ILE A 210 -8.48 4.12 19.00
C ILE A 210 -7.33 4.15 17.99
N ASP A 211 -6.49 3.13 18.04
CA ASP A 211 -5.49 2.81 17.03
C ASP A 211 -6.08 1.77 16.08
N LEU A 212 -6.34 2.17 14.83
CA LEU A 212 -7.01 1.31 13.84
C LEU A 212 -6.10 0.18 13.35
N LEU A 213 -4.78 0.39 13.34
CA LEU A 213 -3.83 -0.67 13.04
C LEU A 213 -3.81 -1.70 14.18
N ALA A 214 -3.75 -1.25 15.42
CA ALA A 214 -3.82 -2.10 16.60
C ALA A 214 -5.14 -2.89 16.64
N ALA A 215 -6.27 -2.26 16.34
CA ALA A 215 -7.56 -2.91 16.26
C ALA A 215 -7.57 -4.08 15.26
N GLY A 216 -7.01 -3.86 14.07
CA GLY A 216 -6.85 -4.90 13.05
C GLY A 216 -5.94 -6.04 13.50
N ILE A 217 -4.77 -5.71 14.08
CA ILE A 217 -3.84 -6.71 14.64
C ILE A 217 -4.52 -7.53 15.74
N GLU A 218 -5.30 -6.87 16.59
CA GLU A 218 -5.90 -7.49 17.76
C GLU A 218 -7.00 -8.48 17.42
N ALA A 219 -7.80 -8.13 16.42
CA ALA A 219 -8.91 -8.91 15.91
C ALA A 219 -8.50 -10.02 14.94
N ALA A 220 -7.33 -9.93 14.31
CA ALA A 220 -6.90 -10.89 13.29
C ALA A 220 -6.50 -12.26 13.85
N GLU A 221 -6.93 -13.32 13.15
CA GLU A 221 -6.45 -14.69 13.37
C GLU A 221 -4.98 -14.83 12.99
N ILE A 222 -4.55 -14.20 11.89
CA ILE A 222 -3.15 -14.17 11.45
C ILE A 222 -2.75 -12.75 11.09
N VAL A 223 -1.56 -12.35 11.54
CA VAL A 223 -0.94 -11.08 11.18
C VAL A 223 0.34 -11.38 10.43
N ASN A 224 0.58 -10.72 9.31
CA ASN A 224 1.86 -10.81 8.63
C ASN A 224 2.44 -9.44 8.30
N THR A 225 3.73 -9.41 8.02
CA THR A 225 4.41 -8.24 7.47
C THR A 225 5.31 -8.62 6.31
N VAL A 226 5.88 -7.61 5.66
CA VAL A 226 6.49 -7.67 4.32
C VAL A 226 7.90 -8.28 4.28
N SER A 227 8.45 -8.74 5.41
CA SER A 227 9.64 -9.59 5.43
C SER A 227 9.88 -10.28 6.77
N PRO A 228 10.59 -11.42 6.80
CA PRO A 228 11.03 -12.06 8.05
C PRO A 228 11.96 -11.20 8.91
N GLY A 229 12.79 -10.34 8.28
CA GLY A 229 13.67 -9.41 8.97
C GLY A 229 12.87 -8.35 9.72
N TYR A 230 11.98 -7.68 9.00
CA TYR A 230 11.10 -6.66 9.55
C TYR A 230 10.17 -7.21 10.62
N ALA A 231 9.66 -8.44 10.46
CA ALA A 231 8.88 -9.11 11.52
C ALA A 231 9.66 -9.22 12.83
N ARG A 232 10.96 -9.57 12.80
CA ARG A 232 11.79 -9.63 14.02
C ARG A 232 12.06 -8.25 14.61
N GLU A 233 12.32 -7.26 13.77
CA GLU A 233 12.57 -5.88 14.19
C GLU A 233 11.32 -5.29 14.86
N ALA A 234 10.14 -5.49 14.27
CA ALA A 234 8.83 -5.04 14.77
C ALA A 234 8.49 -5.54 16.18
N LEU A 235 9.09 -6.64 16.63
CA LEU A 235 8.91 -7.15 18.00
C LEU A 235 9.75 -6.41 19.05
N THR A 236 10.58 -5.45 18.62
CA THR A 236 11.42 -4.64 19.50
C THR A 236 10.82 -3.26 19.74
N PRO A 237 10.98 -2.66 20.93
CA PRO A 237 10.49 -1.30 21.19
C PRO A 237 11.04 -0.24 20.24
N ALA A 238 12.24 -0.44 19.68
CA ALA A 238 12.90 0.51 18.80
C ALA A 238 12.24 0.62 17.41
N PHE A 239 11.62 -0.46 16.92
CA PHE A 239 11.07 -0.54 15.57
C PHE A 239 9.59 -0.92 15.52
N GLY A 240 9.00 -1.37 16.62
CA GLY A 240 7.60 -1.77 16.69
C GLY A 240 6.60 -0.60 16.77
N MET A 241 7.09 0.65 16.81
CA MET A 241 6.26 1.87 16.82
C MET A 241 5.21 1.90 17.94
N GLY A 242 5.51 1.28 19.09
CA GLY A 242 4.57 1.17 20.22
C GLY A 242 3.59 -0.01 20.12
N LEU A 243 3.61 -0.77 19.02
CA LEU A 243 2.83 -2.01 18.83
C LEU A 243 3.66 -3.28 19.10
N ASP A 244 4.91 -3.17 19.53
CA ASP A 244 5.78 -4.33 19.78
C ASP A 244 5.19 -5.30 20.81
N GLY A 245 4.50 -4.78 21.83
CA GLY A 245 3.78 -5.59 22.81
C GLY A 245 2.61 -6.36 22.19
N THR A 246 1.77 -5.66 21.42
CA THR A 246 0.63 -6.24 20.71
C THR A 246 1.06 -7.31 19.71
N LEU A 247 2.15 -7.07 18.99
CA LEU A 247 2.73 -8.02 18.04
C LEU A 247 3.36 -9.23 18.75
N ARG A 248 4.12 -9.03 19.83
CA ARG A 248 4.66 -10.15 20.63
C ARG A 248 3.54 -11.04 21.18
N ALA A 249 2.40 -10.46 21.57
CA ALA A 249 1.26 -11.21 22.06
C ALA A 249 0.60 -12.11 20.99
N ARG A 250 0.85 -11.88 19.69
CA ARG A 250 0.39 -12.77 18.61
C ARG A 250 1.16 -14.09 18.57
N GLY A 251 2.39 -14.13 19.06
CA GLY A 251 3.22 -15.34 19.07
C GLY A 251 3.50 -15.87 17.66
N ASP A 252 3.22 -17.15 17.43
CA ASP A 252 3.36 -17.83 16.14
C ASP A 252 2.37 -17.35 15.06
N ARG A 253 1.38 -16.54 15.45
CA ARG A 253 0.41 -15.92 14.55
C ARG A 253 0.89 -14.59 13.95
N PHE A 254 2.10 -14.15 14.27
CA PHE A 254 2.75 -13.02 13.59
C PHE A 254 3.94 -13.50 12.76
N ILE A 255 3.86 -13.36 11.44
CA ILE A 255 4.85 -13.90 10.50
C ILE A 255 5.35 -12.87 9.50
N GLY A 256 6.62 -12.98 9.10
CA GLY A 256 7.17 -12.18 8.02
C GLY A 256 7.16 -12.96 6.71
N ILE A 257 6.49 -12.43 5.69
CA ILE A 257 6.47 -12.99 4.34
C ILE A 257 7.13 -11.97 3.43
N LEU A 258 8.23 -12.35 2.79
CA LEU A 258 8.96 -11.45 1.90
C LEU A 258 8.11 -11.14 0.67
N ASN A 259 7.94 -9.85 0.37
CA ASN A 259 7.26 -9.42 -0.85
C ASN A 259 7.95 -9.99 -2.10
N GLY A 260 7.14 -10.38 -3.07
CA GLY A 260 7.60 -10.76 -4.40
C GLY A 260 7.92 -9.54 -5.27
N LEU A 261 8.34 -9.83 -6.51
CA LEU A 261 8.51 -8.87 -7.59
C LEU A 261 7.73 -9.40 -8.80
N ASP A 262 7.03 -8.54 -9.52
CA ASP A 262 6.46 -8.91 -10.82
C ASP A 262 7.57 -9.06 -11.85
N THR A 263 7.98 -10.31 -12.11
CA THR A 263 9.04 -10.65 -13.06
C THR A 263 8.59 -10.60 -14.52
N THR A 264 7.34 -10.23 -14.81
CA THR A 264 6.90 -9.96 -16.19
C THR A 264 7.09 -8.48 -16.50
N LEU A 265 6.79 -7.63 -15.52
CA LEU A 265 7.04 -6.18 -15.61
C LEU A 265 8.53 -5.86 -15.45
N TRP A 266 9.21 -6.46 -14.47
CA TRP A 266 10.61 -6.22 -14.15
C TRP A 266 11.51 -7.32 -14.70
N ASP A 267 11.53 -7.49 -16.02
CA ASP A 267 12.41 -8.43 -16.72
C ASP A 267 13.38 -7.72 -17.66
N PRO A 268 14.68 -7.63 -17.34
CA PRO A 268 15.64 -6.98 -18.22
C PRO A 268 15.81 -7.65 -19.59
N ALA A 269 15.27 -8.86 -19.80
CA ALA A 269 15.28 -9.54 -21.08
C ALA A 269 14.20 -9.02 -22.05
N THR A 270 13.12 -8.43 -21.55
CA THR A 270 11.96 -8.01 -22.34
C THR A 270 11.51 -6.58 -22.06
N ASP A 271 12.09 -5.93 -21.06
CA ASP A 271 11.81 -4.55 -20.69
C ASP A 271 12.17 -3.59 -21.85
N GLY A 272 11.13 -2.94 -22.38
CA GLY A 272 11.23 -2.03 -23.51
C GLY A 272 11.77 -0.65 -23.16
N ASP A 273 11.84 -0.30 -21.88
CA ASP A 273 12.39 0.97 -21.41
C ASP A 273 13.94 0.92 -21.38
N LEU A 274 14.51 -0.29 -21.39
CA LEU A 274 15.96 -0.49 -21.48
C LEU A 274 16.48 -0.29 -22.91
N ALA A 275 17.59 0.45 -23.04
CA ALA A 275 18.28 0.65 -24.32
C ALA A 275 18.74 -0.66 -24.99
N ALA A 276 18.98 -1.71 -24.22
CA ALA A 276 19.22 -3.05 -24.75
C ALA A 276 18.80 -4.13 -23.74
N PRO A 277 18.12 -5.20 -24.17
CA PRO A 277 17.79 -6.30 -23.29
C PRO A 277 19.06 -7.04 -22.84
N TYR A 278 19.02 -7.61 -21.64
CA TYR A 278 20.10 -8.45 -21.12
C TYR A 278 19.58 -9.51 -20.15
N THR A 279 20.38 -10.55 -19.95
CA THR A 279 20.05 -11.66 -19.04
C THR A 279 21.15 -11.87 -18.00
N ARG A 280 20.89 -12.76 -17.05
CA ARG A 280 21.93 -13.22 -16.11
C ARG A 280 23.14 -13.82 -16.83
N ALA A 281 22.91 -14.57 -17.91
CA ALA A 281 23.93 -15.26 -18.68
C ALA A 281 24.65 -14.34 -19.68
N ASP A 282 23.94 -13.36 -20.24
CA ASP A 282 24.48 -12.37 -21.17
C ASP A 282 24.21 -10.96 -20.69
N ARG A 283 25.24 -10.32 -20.12
CA ARG A 283 25.17 -8.96 -19.56
C ARG A 283 25.65 -7.89 -20.52
N ARG A 284 25.91 -8.20 -21.79
CA ARG A 284 26.43 -7.21 -22.76
C ARG A 284 25.48 -6.02 -22.92
N GLY A 285 24.16 -6.26 -22.92
CA GLY A 285 23.15 -5.20 -22.98
C GLY A 285 23.25 -4.20 -21.82
N LYS A 286 23.69 -4.63 -20.63
CA LYS A 286 23.90 -3.73 -19.47
C LYS A 286 24.90 -2.61 -19.75
N ALA A 287 25.91 -2.85 -20.60
CA ALA A 287 26.85 -1.80 -20.99
C ALA A 287 26.19 -0.72 -21.86
N ALA A 288 25.28 -1.12 -22.76
CA ALA A 288 24.49 -0.20 -23.55
C ALA A 288 23.49 0.58 -22.67
N CYS A 289 22.77 -0.09 -21.76
CA CYS A 289 21.89 0.59 -20.80
C CYS A 289 22.65 1.59 -19.93
N ARG A 290 23.89 1.26 -19.52
CA ARG A 290 24.73 2.18 -18.75
C ARG A 290 25.12 3.41 -19.57
N ALA A 291 25.51 3.23 -20.84
CA ALA A 291 25.87 4.34 -21.72
C ALA A 291 24.67 5.26 -21.96
N ASP A 292 23.49 4.69 -22.26
CA ASP A 292 22.23 5.42 -22.42
C ASP A 292 21.83 6.18 -21.14
N LEU A 293 21.90 5.54 -19.96
CA LEU A 293 21.65 6.22 -18.68
C LEU A 293 22.56 7.43 -18.48
N LEU A 294 23.87 7.27 -18.73
CA LEU A 294 24.83 8.36 -18.57
C LEU A 294 24.57 9.50 -19.56
N GLU A 295 24.26 9.18 -20.81
CA GLU A 295 23.92 10.17 -21.83
C GLU A 295 22.65 10.97 -21.43
N ARG A 296 21.59 10.28 -21.00
CA ARG A 296 20.32 10.90 -20.59
C ARG A 296 20.46 11.89 -19.44
N ILE A 297 21.39 11.64 -18.52
CA ILE A 297 21.65 12.53 -17.37
C ILE A 297 22.76 13.57 -17.66
N GLY A 298 23.28 13.63 -18.89
CA GLY A 298 24.29 14.59 -19.33
C GLY A 298 25.72 14.25 -18.89
N PHE A 299 26.02 12.99 -18.59
CA PHE A 299 27.36 12.50 -18.29
C PHE A 299 28.03 11.95 -19.55
N ASP A 300 29.35 11.74 -19.49
CA ASP A 300 30.08 11.07 -20.58
C ASP A 300 29.69 9.59 -20.65
N ALA A 301 29.04 9.19 -21.74
CA ALA A 301 28.65 7.80 -22.00
C ALA A 301 29.84 6.82 -22.00
N ALA A 302 31.05 7.32 -22.30
CA ALA A 302 32.29 6.54 -22.27
C ALA A 302 32.95 6.46 -20.89
N ASP A 303 32.46 7.21 -19.89
CA ASP A 303 32.97 7.16 -18.52
C ASP A 303 32.93 5.71 -18.03
N ARG A 304 34.00 5.19 -17.43
CA ARG A 304 34.09 3.80 -16.96
C ARG A 304 34.04 3.66 -15.44
N LEU A 305 33.87 4.76 -14.74
CA LEU A 305 33.85 4.80 -13.28
C LEU A 305 32.56 4.18 -12.71
N PRO A 306 32.59 3.68 -11.46
CA PRO A 306 31.43 3.10 -10.82
C PRO A 306 30.27 4.09 -10.73
N VAL A 307 29.07 3.66 -11.13
CA VAL A 307 27.84 4.44 -11.00
C VAL A 307 27.06 3.88 -9.82
N LEU A 308 26.77 4.74 -8.83
CA LEU A 308 25.94 4.44 -7.67
C LEU A 308 24.60 5.14 -7.86
N GLY A 309 23.51 4.39 -7.70
CA GLY A 309 22.15 4.91 -7.80
C GLY A 309 21.43 4.83 -6.46
N MET A 310 20.70 5.88 -6.08
CA MET A 310 19.74 5.84 -4.98
C MET A 310 18.40 6.40 -5.48
N ILE A 311 17.35 5.60 -5.33
CA ILE A 311 16.00 5.91 -5.83
C ILE A 311 15.02 5.77 -4.67
N GLY A 312 14.17 6.77 -4.45
CA GLY A 312 13.09 6.71 -3.47
C GLY A 312 12.60 8.08 -3.03
N ARG A 313 11.55 8.11 -2.20
CA ARG A 313 11.11 9.36 -1.52
C ARG A 313 12.26 9.89 -0.68
N LEU A 314 12.54 11.19 -0.77
CA LEU A 314 13.53 11.85 0.08
C LEU A 314 12.97 11.94 1.49
N ASP A 315 13.34 10.95 2.29
CA ASP A 315 12.84 10.70 3.63
C ASP A 315 14.03 10.33 4.54
N PRO A 316 14.11 10.84 5.78
CA PRO A 316 15.20 10.49 6.69
C PRO A 316 15.29 8.98 6.94
N GLN A 317 14.16 8.24 6.90
CA GLN A 317 14.16 6.78 7.06
C GLN A 317 14.91 6.05 5.93
N LYS A 318 15.12 6.71 4.79
CA LYS A 318 15.86 6.17 3.65
C LYS A 318 17.35 6.54 3.69
N GLY A 319 17.78 7.41 4.60
CA GLY A 319 19.19 7.79 4.77
C GLY A 319 19.74 8.70 3.67
N PHE A 320 18.89 9.51 3.04
CA PHE A 320 19.33 10.49 2.02
C PHE A 320 20.28 11.55 2.61
N ASP A 321 20.05 11.96 3.85
CA ASP A 321 20.95 12.81 4.63
C ASP A 321 22.34 12.17 4.80
N LEU A 322 22.38 10.86 5.10
CA LEU A 322 23.63 10.10 5.23
C LEU A 322 24.37 10.03 3.88
N LEU A 323 23.64 9.77 2.79
CA LEU A 323 24.22 9.75 1.45
C LEU A 323 24.76 11.14 1.07
N ALA A 324 24.01 12.21 1.32
CA ALA A 324 24.46 13.58 1.05
C ALA A 324 25.76 13.91 1.79
N GLY A 325 25.86 13.52 3.08
CA GLY A 325 27.08 13.67 3.87
C GLY A 325 28.27 12.85 3.35
N ALA A 326 28.01 11.65 2.81
CA ALA A 326 29.04 10.77 2.26
C ALA A 326 29.46 11.12 0.82
N ALA A 327 28.60 11.81 0.06
CA ALA A 327 28.77 12.05 -1.38
C ALA A 327 30.14 12.68 -1.74
N PRO A 328 30.65 13.73 -1.06
CA PRO A 328 31.95 14.30 -1.39
C PRO A 328 33.10 13.29 -1.32
N VAL A 329 33.06 12.35 -0.37
CA VAL A 329 34.07 11.29 -0.24
C VAL A 329 33.93 10.27 -1.37
N LEU A 330 32.70 9.85 -1.69
CA LEU A 330 32.42 8.90 -2.78
C LEU A 330 32.88 9.46 -4.12
N LEU A 331 32.55 10.72 -4.41
CA LEU A 331 32.97 11.38 -5.64
C LEU A 331 34.49 11.47 -5.73
N ARG A 332 35.20 11.88 -4.66
CA ARG A 332 36.68 11.93 -4.64
C ARG A 332 37.33 10.57 -4.87
N ARG A 333 36.67 9.48 -4.48
CA ARG A 333 37.13 8.11 -4.75
C ARG A 333 36.79 7.61 -6.16
N GLY A 334 36.24 8.50 -7.00
CA GLY A 334 35.96 8.21 -8.40
C GLY A 334 34.59 7.59 -8.64
N ALA A 335 33.64 7.62 -7.70
CA ALA A 335 32.27 7.22 -8.00
C ALA A 335 31.53 8.32 -8.80
N ARG A 336 30.50 7.88 -9.53
CA ARG A 336 29.39 8.71 -10.04
C ARG A 336 28.17 8.44 -9.19
N LEU A 337 27.44 9.49 -8.84
CA LEU A 337 26.25 9.37 -8.00
C LEU A 337 25.02 9.85 -8.76
N ILE A 338 24.00 9.01 -8.84
CA ILE A 338 22.70 9.35 -9.43
C ILE A 338 21.67 9.21 -8.31
N VAL A 339 20.97 10.30 -8.02
CA VAL A 339 19.93 10.36 -7.00
C VAL A 339 18.63 10.72 -7.68
N GLN A 340 17.60 9.89 -7.52
CA GLN A 340 16.27 10.15 -8.06
C GLN A 340 15.22 10.08 -6.96
N GLY A 341 14.42 11.13 -6.85
CA GLY A 341 13.36 11.20 -5.86
C GLY A 341 12.87 12.62 -5.63
N SER A 342 11.73 12.73 -4.97
CA SER A 342 11.17 13.99 -4.51
C SER A 342 10.92 13.94 -3.00
N GLY A 343 10.93 15.10 -2.35
CA GLY A 343 10.65 15.24 -0.92
C GLY A 343 10.98 16.62 -0.39
N HIS A 344 11.14 16.72 0.93
CA HIS A 344 11.34 18.01 1.59
C HIS A 344 12.65 18.69 1.15
N SER A 345 12.63 20.01 1.00
CA SER A 345 13.79 20.79 0.52
C SER A 345 15.03 20.55 1.37
N SER A 346 14.89 20.37 2.68
CA SER A 346 16.01 20.06 3.59
C SER A 346 16.81 18.81 3.22
N LEU A 347 16.20 17.83 2.53
CA LEU A 347 16.89 16.64 2.02
C LEU A 347 17.29 16.80 0.54
N ALA A 348 16.58 17.62 -0.23
CA ALA A 348 16.84 17.84 -1.65
C ALA A 348 17.97 18.84 -1.90
N ASP A 349 18.01 19.93 -1.13
CA ASP A 349 18.96 21.05 -1.28
C ASP A 349 20.43 20.59 -1.30
N PRO A 350 20.89 19.68 -0.40
CA PRO A 350 22.26 19.18 -0.47
C PRO A 350 22.59 18.54 -1.81
N PHE A 351 21.67 17.77 -2.40
CA PHE A 351 21.89 17.14 -3.71
C PHE A 351 21.85 18.14 -4.86
N ARG A 352 20.98 19.17 -4.79
CA ARG A 352 20.99 20.28 -5.76
C ARG A 352 22.34 20.99 -5.76
N THR A 353 22.82 21.39 -4.58
CA THR A 353 24.13 22.06 -4.42
C THR A 353 25.27 21.17 -4.90
N LEU A 354 25.24 19.87 -4.61
CA LEU A 354 26.26 18.93 -5.09
C LEU A 354 26.23 18.78 -6.62
N ALA A 355 25.04 18.68 -7.23
CA ALA A 355 24.89 18.59 -8.69
C ALA A 355 25.39 19.84 -9.42
N GLU A 356 25.16 21.03 -8.84
CA GLU A 356 25.67 22.29 -9.36
C GLU A 356 27.19 22.43 -9.23
N SER A 357 27.76 21.96 -8.12
CA SER A 357 29.20 22.11 -7.83
C SER A 357 30.08 21.03 -8.47
N GLU A 358 29.53 19.86 -8.78
CA GLU A 358 30.27 18.70 -9.32
C GLU A 358 29.60 18.14 -10.60
N PRO A 359 29.45 18.97 -11.65
CA PRO A 359 28.77 18.56 -12.88
C PRO A 359 29.48 17.38 -13.55
N GLY A 360 28.71 16.45 -14.11
CA GLY A 360 29.23 15.22 -14.71
C GLY A 360 29.67 14.16 -13.69
N ARG A 361 29.53 14.43 -12.38
CA ARG A 361 29.91 13.49 -11.30
C ARG A 361 28.73 13.10 -10.42
N ILE A 362 27.80 14.02 -10.18
CA ILE A 362 26.54 13.76 -9.50
C ILE A 362 25.35 14.35 -10.26
N ALA A 363 24.27 13.58 -10.37
CA ALA A 363 23.01 13.99 -10.96
C ALA A 363 21.90 13.81 -9.93
N PHE A 364 21.09 14.86 -9.75
CA PHE A 364 19.88 14.80 -8.94
C PHE A 364 18.66 15.00 -9.83
N ILE A 365 17.84 13.96 -9.94
CA ILE A 365 16.61 13.92 -10.72
C ILE A 365 15.45 14.08 -9.75
N GLU A 366 15.02 15.33 -9.55
CA GLU A 366 13.99 15.66 -8.57
C GLU A 366 12.57 15.47 -9.13
N ARG A 367 12.27 14.24 -9.51
CA ARG A 367 10.94 13.82 -9.95
C ARG A 367 10.78 12.32 -9.81
N PHE A 368 9.53 11.89 -9.76
CA PHE A 368 9.22 10.51 -10.11
C PHE A 368 9.37 10.34 -11.63
N ASP A 369 10.08 9.29 -12.03
CA ASP A 369 10.24 8.91 -13.44
C ASP A 369 10.11 7.38 -13.46
N ARG A 370 9.12 6.88 -14.21
CA ARG A 370 8.84 5.44 -14.30
C ARG A 370 9.68 4.77 -15.38
N ALA A 371 10.08 5.53 -16.40
CA ALA A 371 10.78 5.06 -17.60
C ALA A 371 12.31 5.09 -17.44
#